data_AF-A0AAX6GUT0-F1
#
_entry.id   AF-A0AAX6GUT0-F1
#
_cell.length_a   1.000
_cell.length_b   1.000
_cell.length_c   1.000
_cell.angle_alpha   90.00
_cell.angle_beta   90.00
_cell.angle_gamma   90.00
#
_symmetry.space_group_name_H-M   'P 1'
#
loop_
_entity.id
_entity.type
_entity.pdbx_description
1 polymer ?
#
loop_
_entity_poly.entity_id
_entity_poly.type
_entity_poly.pdbx_seq_one_letter_code
_entity_poly.pdbx_strand_id
1 'polypeptide(L)'
;MNMSLVLKSDILLCPSPKQTLLHHHQHHPNAAPNSLKPLLLFNNFLSAKAANATRTGRFPPLAVKCLKVEEAAAARAAPEEEAAAARVPEEEEDVGGVSRILWSDVVAKPAARTSTWAMVDVLSVANFVAFHGLCLFAPFTFSWGALWTAVALYFMTGMLGITLSYHRHLSHRSFKLPKWLEYTFAYLGAQAGQGDPLDWVCTHRYHHQHCDTAKDPHTPTQGFWFSHITWLFDTALFYRKCGEPNNVGDLAKQPFYWFLRNTYPLHPLALGALLYAIGGFPYVVWGMGVRIVCLYHAIWLLNSACHLWGYQTWKTRDLSRNNWWVALLSFGEGWHNNHHAFEYSARHGLKWWEVDMTWYVVKVLEAVGLATDVRLPSELSMKRLSSDS
;
A
#
# COMPACT_ATOMS: atom_id res chain seq x y z
N MET A 1 -18.41 -49.33 69.45
CA MET A 1 -17.86 -50.69 69.60
C MET A 1 -17.18 -51.05 68.29
N ASN A 2 -15.91 -51.40 68.38
CA ASN A 2 -14.92 -51.55 67.30
C ASN A 2 -15.00 -52.92 66.57
N MET A 3 -14.17 -52.99 65.52
CA MET A 3 -13.22 -54.06 65.12
C MET A 3 -13.50 -54.61 63.71
N SER A 4 -12.59 -54.50 62.74
CA SER A 4 -11.19 -54.97 62.59
C SER A 4 -11.10 -56.33 61.90
N LEU A 5 -10.39 -56.34 60.76
CA LEU A 5 -9.38 -57.29 60.25
C LEU A 5 -9.68 -58.81 60.12
N VAL A 6 -9.17 -59.37 59.01
CA VAL A 6 -8.45 -60.67 58.82
C VAL A 6 -8.96 -61.55 57.64
N LEU A 7 -8.12 -61.59 56.59
CA LEU A 7 -7.56 -62.72 55.78
C LEU A 7 -8.39 -63.91 55.22
N LYS A 8 -8.01 -64.26 53.97
CA LYS A 8 -7.84 -65.61 53.33
C LYS A 8 -9.11 -66.44 53.08
N SER A 9 -9.24 -67.33 52.09
CA SER A 9 -8.55 -67.77 50.87
C SER A 9 -9.57 -68.73 50.16
N ASP A 10 -9.22 -69.29 48.99
CA ASP A 10 -9.89 -70.42 48.29
C ASP A 10 -11.05 -70.07 47.33
N ILE A 11 -11.32 -70.73 46.19
CA ILE A 11 -10.61 -71.54 45.18
C ILE A 11 -11.68 -71.87 44.09
N LEU A 12 -11.26 -72.01 42.81
CA LEU A 12 -11.87 -72.74 41.68
C LEU A 12 -13.27 -72.35 41.12
N LEU A 13 -13.33 -71.90 39.85
CA LEU A 13 -13.66 -72.75 38.68
C LEU A 13 -13.61 -71.97 37.34
N CYS A 14 -12.96 -72.59 36.36
CA CYS A 14 -12.93 -72.30 34.90
C CYS A 14 -14.31 -72.64 34.25
N PRO A 15 -14.62 -72.40 32.93
CA PRO A 15 -13.68 -72.28 31.80
C PRO A 15 -13.93 -71.19 30.72
N SER A 16 -12.80 -70.77 30.12
CA SER A 16 -12.41 -70.50 28.71
C SER A 16 -13.43 -70.63 27.52
N PRO A 17 -13.05 -70.31 26.25
CA PRO A 17 -12.10 -69.30 25.72
C PRO A 17 -12.58 -68.59 24.42
N LYS A 18 -11.86 -67.53 24.02
CA LYS A 18 -11.20 -67.33 22.69
C LYS A 18 -10.69 -65.88 22.60
N GLN A 19 -9.38 -65.65 22.77
CA GLN A 19 -8.37 -65.48 21.69
C GLN A 19 -8.52 -64.11 20.98
N THR A 20 -7.54 -63.17 20.92
CA THR A 20 -6.08 -63.32 20.85
C THR A 20 -5.34 -61.99 21.17
N LEU A 21 -4.36 -62.10 22.06
CA LEU A 21 -3.09 -61.36 22.23
C LEU A 21 -2.84 -60.00 21.53
N LEU A 22 -2.66 -58.97 22.37
CA LEU A 22 -1.67 -57.90 22.20
C LEU A 22 -0.53 -58.17 23.20
N HIS A 23 0.71 -58.28 22.73
CA HIS A 23 1.89 -58.14 23.58
C HIS A 23 2.61 -56.83 23.25
N HIS A 24 2.79 -56.05 24.31
CA HIS A 24 3.49 -54.79 24.41
C HIS A 24 5.00 -55.05 24.41
N HIS A 25 5.78 -54.26 23.66
CA HIS A 25 7.12 -53.88 24.11
C HIS A 25 7.42 -52.43 23.72
N GLN A 26 7.97 -51.73 24.71
CA GLN A 26 8.23 -50.30 24.81
C GLN A 26 9.28 -49.80 23.81
N HIS A 27 9.13 -48.55 23.34
CA HIS A 27 10.09 -47.44 23.47
C HIS A 27 9.74 -46.31 22.47
N HIS A 28 9.43 -45.11 22.99
CA HIS A 28 9.47 -43.83 22.26
C HIS A 28 10.94 -43.40 22.05
N PRO A 29 11.29 -42.38 21.20
CA PRO A 29 10.45 -41.39 20.51
C PRO A 29 10.77 -41.16 19.01
N ASN A 30 9.84 -40.57 18.26
CA ASN A 30 10.06 -39.57 17.19
C ASN A 30 8.85 -39.51 16.24
N ALA A 31 8.04 -38.44 16.37
CA ALA A 31 7.07 -38.04 15.34
C ALA A 31 7.39 -36.62 14.91
N ALA A 32 7.84 -36.48 13.66
CA ALA A 32 7.99 -35.21 12.96
C ALA A 32 6.61 -34.60 12.63
N PRO A 33 6.45 -33.27 12.59
CA PRO A 33 5.18 -32.64 12.28
C PRO A 33 4.89 -32.64 10.76
N ASN A 34 3.66 -33.00 10.43
CA ASN A 34 3.06 -32.95 9.09
C ASN A 34 3.07 -31.53 8.50
N SER A 35 3.86 -31.29 7.46
CA SER A 35 3.97 -30.03 6.72
C SER A 35 3.48 -30.12 5.27
N LEU A 36 2.32 -30.75 5.01
CA LEU A 36 1.81 -30.92 3.63
C LEU A 36 0.30 -30.69 3.43
N LYS A 37 -0.44 -30.26 4.46
CA LYS A 37 -1.89 -29.99 4.35
C LYS A 37 -2.30 -28.68 3.63
N PRO A 38 -1.52 -27.58 3.62
CA PRO A 38 -1.97 -26.34 2.95
C PRO A 38 -1.96 -26.39 1.41
N LEU A 39 -1.00 -27.11 0.82
CA LEU A 39 -0.82 -27.19 -0.63
C LEU A 39 -1.90 -28.03 -1.33
N LEU A 40 -2.39 -29.10 -0.69
CA LEU A 40 -3.46 -29.94 -1.22
C LEU A 40 -4.82 -29.25 -1.21
N LEU A 41 -5.09 -28.38 -0.23
CA LEU A 41 -6.33 -27.58 -0.18
C LEU A 41 -6.36 -26.49 -1.26
N PHE A 42 -5.20 -25.89 -1.57
CA PHE A 42 -5.08 -24.87 -2.61
C PHE A 42 -5.28 -25.44 -4.02
N ASN A 43 -4.70 -26.61 -4.32
CA ASN A 43 -4.86 -27.27 -5.61
C ASN A 43 -6.30 -27.75 -5.87
N ASN A 44 -6.98 -28.27 -4.84
CA ASN A 44 -8.37 -28.71 -4.97
C ASN A 44 -9.34 -27.54 -5.18
N PHE A 45 -9.04 -26.36 -4.61
CA PHE A 45 -9.85 -25.16 -4.79
C PHE A 45 -9.73 -24.57 -6.20
N LEU A 46 -8.54 -24.62 -6.81
CA LEU A 46 -8.30 -24.17 -8.18
C LEU A 46 -8.93 -25.11 -9.22
N SER A 47 -8.80 -26.43 -9.01
CA SER A 47 -9.35 -27.45 -9.94
C SER A 47 -10.89 -27.45 -9.98
N ALA A 48 -11.55 -27.28 -8.84
CA ALA A 48 -13.01 -27.21 -8.77
C ALA A 48 -13.60 -25.93 -9.42
N LYS A 49 -12.83 -24.83 -9.47
CA LYS A 49 -13.25 -23.57 -10.10
C LYS A 49 -12.98 -23.51 -11.61
N ALA A 50 -11.92 -24.16 -12.09
CA ALA A 50 -11.65 -24.29 -13.51
C ALA A 50 -12.78 -25.07 -14.23
N ALA A 51 -13.33 -26.11 -13.60
CA ALA A 51 -14.44 -26.89 -14.15
C ALA A 51 -15.78 -26.12 -14.23
N ASN A 52 -15.96 -25.10 -13.38
CA ASN A 52 -17.19 -24.30 -13.34
C ASN A 52 -17.14 -23.06 -14.28
N ALA A 53 -15.93 -22.58 -14.59
CA ALA A 53 -15.71 -21.44 -15.50
C ALA A 53 -16.05 -21.76 -16.98
N THR A 54 -15.97 -23.03 -17.37
CA THR A 54 -16.32 -23.50 -18.72
C THR A 54 -17.82 -23.60 -19.01
N ARG A 55 -18.69 -23.39 -18.00
CA ARG A 55 -20.15 -23.65 -18.15
C ARG A 55 -21.05 -22.42 -18.16
N THR A 56 -20.58 -21.23 -17.75
CA THR A 56 -21.47 -20.06 -17.57
C THR A 56 -20.93 -18.73 -18.10
N GLY A 57 -19.70 -18.66 -18.61
CA GLY A 57 -19.16 -17.46 -19.27
C GLY A 57 -19.14 -16.18 -18.40
N ARG A 58 -19.29 -16.30 -17.07
CA ARG A 58 -19.29 -15.19 -16.11
C ARG A 58 -18.47 -15.57 -14.89
N PHE A 59 -17.48 -14.74 -14.56
CA PHE A 59 -16.80 -14.80 -13.27
C PHE A 59 -17.74 -14.25 -12.19
N PRO A 60 -18.06 -15.00 -11.12
CA PRO A 60 -18.76 -14.43 -9.98
C PRO A 60 -17.83 -13.44 -9.25
N PRO A 61 -18.34 -12.33 -8.71
CA PRO A 61 -17.54 -11.43 -7.91
C PRO A 61 -16.99 -12.19 -6.69
N LEU A 62 -15.72 -11.95 -6.38
CA LEU A 62 -15.10 -12.36 -5.12
C LEU A 62 -15.79 -11.59 -3.98
N ALA A 63 -16.86 -12.17 -3.43
CA ALA A 63 -17.43 -11.72 -2.17
C ALA A 63 -16.44 -12.07 -1.06
N VAL A 64 -15.52 -11.15 -0.77
CA VAL A 64 -14.93 -11.05 0.57
C VAL A 64 -16.12 -10.73 1.48
N LYS A 65 -16.45 -11.64 2.39
CA LYS A 65 -17.44 -11.37 3.43
C LYS A 65 -16.93 -10.17 4.25
N CYS A 66 -17.44 -8.97 3.96
CA CYS A 66 -17.45 -7.88 4.93
C CYS A 66 -18.11 -8.44 6.19
N LEU A 67 -17.35 -8.49 7.28
CA LEU A 67 -17.93 -8.67 8.60
C LEU A 67 -18.97 -7.57 8.78
N LYS A 68 -20.24 -7.98 8.87
CA LYS A 68 -21.36 -7.10 9.13
C LYS A 68 -21.11 -6.39 10.45
N VAL A 69 -20.88 -5.08 10.40
CA VAL A 69 -21.06 -4.17 11.52
C VAL A 69 -22.57 -3.93 11.64
N GLU A 70 -23.32 -4.94 12.10
CA GLU A 70 -24.77 -4.83 12.33
C GLU A 70 -25.09 -4.16 13.67
N GLU A 71 -24.11 -3.95 14.56
CA GLU A 71 -24.33 -3.23 15.83
C GLU A 71 -24.37 -1.69 15.68
N ALA A 72 -23.88 -1.12 14.59
CA ALA A 72 -23.95 0.34 14.36
C ALA A 72 -25.30 0.81 13.79
N ALA A 73 -26.10 -0.10 13.23
CA ALA A 73 -27.38 0.24 12.60
C ALA A 73 -28.53 0.38 13.61
N ALA A 74 -28.46 -0.29 14.76
CA ALA A 74 -29.48 -0.22 15.80
C ALA A 74 -29.49 1.13 16.58
N ALA A 75 -28.40 1.91 16.50
CA ALA A 75 -28.29 3.22 17.16
C ALA A 75 -28.98 4.37 16.40
N ARG A 76 -29.52 4.12 15.19
CA ARG A 76 -30.09 5.17 14.31
C ARG A 76 -31.60 5.39 14.44
N ALA A 77 -32.23 4.84 15.48
CA ALA A 77 -33.68 4.97 15.69
C ALA A 77 -34.05 5.73 16.98
N ALA A 78 -33.17 6.56 17.52
CA ALA A 78 -33.47 7.45 18.65
C ALA A 78 -33.73 8.89 18.18
N PRO A 79 -34.69 9.63 18.77
CA PRO A 79 -35.04 10.99 18.37
C PRO A 79 -33.83 11.95 18.48
N GLU A 80 -33.72 12.91 17.55
CA GLU A 80 -32.58 13.83 17.39
C GLU A 80 -32.21 14.67 18.63
N GLU A 81 -33.08 14.71 19.66
CA GLU A 81 -32.85 15.47 20.89
C GLU A 81 -31.99 14.72 21.92
N GLU A 82 -31.94 13.38 21.87
CA GLU A 82 -31.07 12.55 22.74
C GLU A 82 -29.68 12.32 22.12
N ALA A 83 -29.56 12.46 20.78
CA ALA A 83 -28.30 12.38 20.04
C ALA A 83 -27.36 13.57 20.31
N ALA A 84 -27.87 14.67 20.85
CA ALA A 84 -27.05 15.82 21.26
C ALA A 84 -26.34 15.57 22.61
N ALA A 85 -26.88 14.72 23.48
CA ALA A 85 -26.35 14.44 24.81
C ALA A 85 -25.35 13.27 24.85
N ALA A 86 -25.23 12.49 23.78
CA ALA A 86 -24.34 11.33 23.68
C ALA A 86 -23.04 11.58 22.86
N ARG A 87 -22.73 12.84 22.51
CA ARG A 87 -21.38 13.19 22.04
C ARG A 87 -20.44 13.23 23.23
N VAL A 88 -19.95 12.06 23.63
CA VAL A 88 -18.70 11.97 24.38
C VAL A 88 -17.67 12.78 23.58
N PRO A 89 -16.96 13.75 24.18
CA PRO A 89 -15.84 14.35 23.49
C PRO A 89 -14.89 13.20 23.17
N GLU A 90 -14.57 12.97 21.89
CA GLU A 90 -13.41 12.15 21.55
C GLU A 90 -12.20 12.90 22.12
N GLU A 91 -11.81 12.55 23.34
CA GLU A 91 -10.51 12.90 23.86
C GLU A 91 -9.50 12.22 22.93
N GLU A 92 -8.84 13.02 22.09
CA GLU A 92 -7.57 12.62 21.48
C GLU A 92 -6.63 12.26 22.65
N GLU A 93 -6.42 10.98 22.92
CA GLU A 93 -5.37 10.54 23.84
C GLU A 93 -4.06 11.23 23.42
N ASP A 94 -3.52 12.06 24.32
CA ASP A 94 -2.28 12.80 24.12
C ASP A 94 -1.09 11.85 24.30
N VAL A 95 -0.68 11.19 23.21
CA VAL A 95 0.29 10.08 23.26
C VAL A 95 1.76 10.54 23.23
N GLY A 96 2.03 11.86 23.24
CA GLY A 96 3.40 12.34 23.29
C GLY A 96 3.57 13.85 23.20
N GLY A 97 4.68 14.34 23.79
CA GLY A 97 5.03 15.75 23.79
C GLY A 97 5.20 16.31 22.38
N VAL A 98 4.67 17.52 22.17
CA VAL A 98 4.86 18.31 20.96
C VAL A 98 6.35 18.58 20.76
N SER A 99 6.89 18.25 19.58
CA SER A 99 8.32 18.42 19.30
C SER A 99 8.57 19.00 17.92
N ARG A 100 9.65 19.78 17.77
CA ARG A 100 10.06 20.33 16.48
C ARG A 100 10.80 19.27 15.67
N ILE A 101 10.48 19.15 14.38
CA ILE A 101 11.21 18.26 13.48
C ILE A 101 12.61 18.82 13.21
N LEU A 102 13.61 17.96 13.19
CA LEU A 102 15.01 18.33 12.98
C LEU A 102 15.19 19.16 11.70
N TRP A 103 15.83 20.33 11.84
CA TRP A 103 16.08 21.28 10.75
C TRP A 103 14.81 21.74 9.98
N SER A 104 13.64 21.63 10.58
CA SER A 104 12.38 22.12 10.03
C SER A 104 11.72 23.11 10.99
N ASP A 105 10.93 24.02 10.44
CA ASP A 105 10.04 24.90 11.18
C ASP A 105 8.76 24.18 11.65
N VAL A 106 8.46 22.99 11.10
CA VAL A 106 7.27 22.19 11.41
C VAL A 106 7.35 21.57 12.79
N VAL A 107 6.22 21.66 13.51
CA VAL A 107 6.02 21.09 14.83
C VAL A 107 5.16 19.84 14.70
N ALA A 108 5.62 18.73 15.27
CA ALA A 108 4.95 17.44 15.21
C ALA A 108 4.25 17.10 16.53
N LYS A 109 3.01 16.63 16.42
CA LYS A 109 2.25 15.96 17.49
C LYS A 109 2.02 14.51 17.04
N PRO A 110 2.68 13.50 17.64
CA PRO A 110 2.54 12.12 17.22
C PRO A 110 1.09 11.65 17.21
N ALA A 111 0.74 10.83 16.21
CA ALA A 111 -0.59 10.21 16.15
C ALA A 111 -0.72 9.10 17.21
N ALA A 112 -1.88 9.02 17.86
CA ALA A 112 -2.28 7.81 18.57
C ALA A 112 -2.41 6.65 17.56
N ARG A 113 -1.56 5.63 17.69
CA ARG A 113 -1.66 4.42 16.87
C ARG A 113 -2.80 3.54 17.36
N THR A 114 -3.42 2.82 16.44
CA THR A 114 -4.40 1.81 16.83
C THR A 114 -3.68 0.53 17.28
N SER A 115 -4.26 -0.18 18.25
CA SER A 115 -3.71 -1.44 18.78
C SER A 115 -4.14 -2.67 17.97
N THR A 116 -5.02 -2.51 16.98
CA THR A 116 -5.60 -3.61 16.20
C THR A 116 -5.11 -3.61 14.76
N TRP A 117 -4.27 -4.59 14.42
CA TRP A 117 -3.77 -4.75 13.05
C TRP A 117 -4.71 -5.64 12.23
N ALA A 118 -5.13 -5.14 11.08
CA ALA A 118 -5.83 -5.93 10.08
C ALA A 118 -4.83 -6.81 9.30
N MET A 119 -5.35 -7.82 8.59
CA MET A 119 -4.53 -8.68 7.73
C MET A 119 -3.75 -7.87 6.69
N VAL A 120 -4.33 -6.78 6.18
CA VAL A 120 -3.65 -5.88 5.24
C VAL A 120 -2.42 -5.22 5.86
N ASP A 121 -2.47 -4.81 7.14
CA ASP A 121 -1.31 -4.22 7.82
C ASP A 121 -0.18 -5.24 7.97
N VAL A 122 -0.52 -6.47 8.35
CA VAL A 122 0.44 -7.58 8.45
C VAL A 122 1.08 -7.86 7.10
N LEU A 123 0.30 -7.88 6.01
CA LEU A 123 0.81 -8.09 4.66
C LEU A 123 1.67 -6.91 4.17
N SER A 124 1.29 -5.67 4.50
CA SER A 124 2.09 -4.47 4.19
C SER A 124 3.45 -4.51 4.89
N VAL A 125 3.48 -4.86 6.18
CA VAL A 125 4.74 -5.05 6.93
C VAL A 125 5.55 -6.20 6.37
N ALA A 126 4.93 -7.34 6.06
CA ALA A 126 5.61 -8.49 5.48
C ALA A 126 6.25 -8.14 4.12
N ASN A 127 5.53 -7.45 3.24
CA ASN A 127 6.04 -6.99 1.95
C ASN A 127 7.19 -5.99 2.12
N PHE A 128 7.03 -5.03 3.04
CA PHE A 128 8.08 -4.08 3.37
C PHE A 128 9.37 -4.81 3.80
N VAL A 129 9.26 -5.72 4.77
CA VAL A 129 10.40 -6.50 5.26
C VAL A 129 10.99 -7.39 4.18
N ALA A 130 10.17 -8.00 3.32
CA ALA A 130 10.65 -8.86 2.24
C ALA A 130 11.50 -8.09 1.21
N PHE A 131 11.05 -6.94 0.72
CA PHE A 131 11.81 -6.16 -0.26
C PHE A 131 13.09 -5.56 0.33
N HIS A 132 13.05 -5.07 1.58
CA HIS A 132 14.26 -4.60 2.28
C HIS A 132 15.22 -5.74 2.59
N GLY A 133 14.71 -6.92 2.96
CA GLY A 133 15.50 -8.13 3.16
C GLY A 133 16.23 -8.56 1.88
N LEU A 134 15.57 -8.48 0.71
CA LEU A 134 16.23 -8.73 -0.58
C LEU A 134 17.43 -7.80 -0.80
N CYS A 135 17.35 -6.53 -0.39
CA CYS A 135 18.45 -5.58 -0.56
C CYS A 135 19.73 -6.00 0.18
N LEU A 136 19.62 -6.77 1.28
CA LEU A 136 20.79 -7.28 2.00
C LEU A 136 21.64 -8.24 1.16
N PHE A 137 21.06 -8.84 0.13
CA PHE A 137 21.77 -9.72 -0.80
C PHE A 137 22.42 -8.96 -1.96
N ALA A 138 22.17 -7.66 -2.12
CA ALA A 138 22.64 -6.90 -3.28
C ALA A 138 24.18 -6.90 -3.45
N PRO A 139 25.01 -6.76 -2.39
CA PRO A 139 26.47 -6.82 -2.54
C PRO A 139 26.98 -8.18 -3.04
N PHE A 140 26.28 -9.26 -2.71
CA PHE A 140 26.66 -10.63 -3.06
C PHE A 140 26.09 -11.11 -4.40
N THR A 141 25.18 -10.33 -4.98
CA THR A 141 24.44 -10.70 -6.20
C THR A 141 24.54 -9.61 -7.27
N PHE A 142 25.57 -8.76 -7.19
CA PHE A 142 25.78 -7.71 -8.19
C PHE A 142 26.02 -8.30 -9.58
N SER A 143 25.31 -7.76 -10.56
CA SER A 143 25.50 -8.01 -11.98
C SER A 143 25.10 -6.78 -12.75
N TRP A 144 25.89 -6.40 -13.75
CA TRP A 144 25.54 -5.27 -14.63
C TRP A 144 24.18 -5.45 -15.31
N GLY A 145 23.85 -6.67 -15.72
CA GLY A 145 22.53 -6.96 -16.31
C GLY A 145 21.39 -6.77 -15.31
N ALA A 146 21.58 -7.23 -14.07
CA ALA A 146 20.59 -7.06 -13.01
C ALA A 146 20.42 -5.59 -12.60
N LEU A 147 21.53 -4.85 -12.50
CA LEU A 147 21.52 -3.40 -12.24
C LEU A 147 20.78 -2.63 -13.33
N TRP A 148 21.13 -2.82 -14.60
CA TRP A 148 20.47 -2.09 -15.69
C TRP A 148 19.00 -2.49 -15.85
N THR A 149 18.65 -3.75 -15.57
CA THR A 149 17.26 -4.19 -15.48
C THR A 149 16.52 -3.44 -14.36
N ALA A 150 17.13 -3.31 -13.18
CA ALA A 150 16.56 -2.56 -12.07
C ALA A 150 16.40 -1.07 -12.41
N VAL A 151 17.38 -0.44 -13.05
CA VAL A 151 17.30 0.96 -13.51
C VAL A 151 16.17 1.13 -14.53
N ALA A 152 16.09 0.25 -15.53
CA ALA A 152 15.01 0.29 -16.52
C ALA A 152 13.63 0.16 -15.86
N LEU A 153 13.46 -0.81 -14.95
CA LEU A 153 12.24 -0.97 -14.18
C LEU A 153 11.95 0.22 -13.29
N TYR A 154 12.96 0.89 -12.72
CA TYR A 154 12.80 2.11 -11.93
C TYR A 154 12.16 3.23 -12.75
N PHE A 155 12.64 3.46 -13.99
CA PHE A 155 12.01 4.41 -14.91
C PHE A 155 10.60 3.95 -15.33
N MET A 156 10.41 2.68 -15.69
CA MET A 156 9.12 2.18 -16.16
C MET A 156 8.05 2.24 -15.06
N THR A 157 8.33 1.72 -13.87
CA THR A 157 7.34 1.66 -12.80
C THR A 157 7.25 2.96 -12.02
N GLY A 158 8.36 3.67 -11.84
CA GLY A 158 8.40 4.97 -11.16
C GLY A 158 7.91 6.11 -12.03
N MET A 159 8.63 6.44 -13.10
CA MET A 159 8.30 7.60 -13.95
C MET A 159 7.03 7.39 -14.78
N LEU A 160 6.90 6.25 -15.48
CA LEU A 160 5.70 6.03 -16.31
C LEU A 160 4.51 5.56 -15.47
N GLY A 161 4.76 4.69 -14.49
CA GLY A 161 3.73 4.09 -13.64
C GLY A 161 3.19 5.02 -12.55
N ILE A 162 4.06 5.52 -11.67
CA ILE A 162 3.66 6.35 -10.54
C ILE A 162 3.48 7.81 -10.95
N THR A 163 4.52 8.47 -11.47
CA THR A 163 4.48 9.92 -11.66
C THR A 163 3.59 10.34 -12.83
N LEU A 164 3.77 9.73 -14.01
CA LEU A 164 2.95 10.03 -15.19
C LEU A 164 1.51 9.52 -15.01
N SER A 165 1.36 8.24 -14.63
CA SER A 165 0.05 7.59 -14.56
C SER A 165 -0.68 7.84 -13.26
N TYR A 166 -0.29 7.22 -12.14
CA TYR A 166 -1.07 7.31 -10.90
C TYR A 166 -1.24 8.76 -10.44
N HIS A 167 -0.17 9.54 -10.50
CA HIS A 167 -0.16 10.91 -10.02
C HIS A 167 -0.80 11.89 -11.01
N ARG A 168 -0.10 12.27 -12.09
CA ARG A 168 -0.56 13.36 -12.97
C ARG A 168 -1.81 13.00 -13.78
N HIS A 169 -1.89 11.77 -14.29
CA HIS A 169 -3.03 11.35 -15.12
C HIS A 169 -4.24 10.93 -14.29
N LEU A 170 -4.11 9.93 -13.42
CA LEU A 170 -5.25 9.33 -12.72
C LEU A 170 -5.72 10.18 -11.55
N SER A 171 -4.82 10.70 -10.71
CA SER A 171 -5.23 11.55 -9.58
C SER A 171 -5.68 12.93 -10.02
N HIS A 172 -4.88 13.63 -10.83
CA HIS A 172 -5.07 15.05 -11.13
C HIS A 172 -5.72 15.35 -12.48
N ARG A 173 -5.80 14.37 -13.38
CA ARG A 173 -6.35 14.53 -14.74
C ARG A 173 -5.69 15.70 -15.48
N SER A 174 -4.38 15.82 -15.35
CA SER A 174 -3.59 16.92 -15.91
C SER A 174 -3.52 16.89 -17.44
N PHE A 175 -3.87 15.75 -18.06
CA PHE A 175 -3.98 15.53 -19.49
C PHE A 175 -4.90 14.32 -19.73
N LYS A 176 -5.22 14.02 -20.99
CA LYS A 176 -5.95 12.82 -21.41
C LYS A 176 -5.05 11.92 -22.25
N LEU A 177 -5.18 10.61 -22.07
CA LEU A 177 -4.55 9.57 -22.90
C LEU A 177 -5.60 8.67 -23.56
N PRO A 178 -5.28 8.03 -24.70
CA PRO A 178 -6.09 6.92 -25.20
C PRO A 178 -6.09 5.76 -24.19
N LYS A 179 -7.21 5.04 -24.08
CA LYS A 179 -7.42 4.06 -23.01
C LYS A 179 -6.38 2.94 -22.95
N TRP A 180 -5.88 2.48 -24.10
CA TRP A 180 -4.84 1.46 -24.12
C TRP A 180 -3.56 1.95 -23.44
N LEU A 181 -3.21 3.23 -23.58
CA LEU A 181 -2.02 3.83 -23.00
C LEU A 181 -2.23 4.17 -21.52
N GLU A 182 -3.40 4.70 -21.16
CA GLU A 182 -3.84 4.88 -19.75
C GLU A 182 -3.70 3.56 -18.98
N TYR A 183 -4.24 2.46 -19.52
CA TYR A 183 -4.19 1.15 -18.87
C TYR A 183 -2.78 0.56 -18.86
N THR A 184 -1.99 0.77 -19.91
CA THR A 184 -0.59 0.33 -19.95
C THR A 184 0.23 0.99 -18.84
N PHE A 185 0.16 2.32 -18.71
CA PHE A 185 0.90 3.02 -17.67
C PHE A 185 0.37 2.72 -16.27
N ALA A 186 -0.95 2.55 -16.10
CA ALA A 186 -1.50 2.09 -14.83
C ALA A 186 -1.01 0.69 -14.43
N TYR A 187 -0.87 -0.23 -15.40
CA TYR A 187 -0.29 -1.54 -15.15
C TYR A 187 1.19 -1.46 -14.73
N LEU A 188 1.98 -0.58 -15.34
CA LEU A 188 3.35 -0.31 -14.89
C LEU A 188 3.37 0.24 -13.46
N GLY A 189 2.41 1.09 -13.08
CA GLY A 189 2.24 1.57 -11.71
C GLY A 189 1.98 0.45 -10.72
N ALA A 190 1.15 -0.54 -11.08
CA ALA A 190 0.89 -1.70 -10.22
C ALA A 190 2.15 -2.54 -9.94
N GLN A 191 3.15 -2.47 -10.82
CA GLN A 191 4.45 -3.14 -10.64
C GLN A 191 5.41 -2.38 -9.71
N ALA A 192 5.06 -1.17 -9.26
CA ALA A 192 5.87 -0.36 -8.34
C ALA A 192 5.77 -0.82 -6.88
N GLY A 193 4.84 -1.72 -6.55
CA GLY A 193 4.67 -2.25 -5.20
C GLY A 193 3.99 -1.30 -4.21
N GLN A 194 3.35 -0.21 -4.67
CA GLN A 194 2.73 0.81 -3.80
C GLN A 194 1.20 0.69 -3.66
N GLY A 195 0.62 -0.46 -4.04
CA GLY A 195 -0.82 -0.68 -4.04
C GLY A 195 -1.45 -0.59 -5.42
N ASP A 196 -2.72 -0.95 -5.48
CA ASP A 196 -3.50 -0.89 -6.71
C ASP A 196 -3.90 0.56 -7.06
N PRO A 197 -4.25 0.85 -8.33
CA PRO A 197 -4.55 2.22 -8.76
C PRO A 197 -5.70 2.88 -7.99
N LEU A 198 -6.71 2.12 -7.55
CA LEU A 198 -7.85 2.69 -6.83
C LEU A 198 -7.43 3.17 -5.45
N ASP A 199 -6.63 2.37 -4.74
CA ASP A 199 -6.17 2.66 -3.39
C ASP A 199 -5.17 3.83 -3.35
N TRP A 200 -4.19 3.80 -4.27
CA TRP A 200 -3.17 4.85 -4.36
C TRP A 200 -3.80 6.20 -4.72
N VAL A 201 -4.66 6.24 -5.75
CA VAL A 201 -5.33 7.48 -6.17
C VAL A 201 -6.29 7.98 -5.09
N CYS A 202 -6.98 7.08 -4.40
CA CYS A 202 -7.87 7.44 -3.29
C CYS A 202 -7.10 8.15 -2.17
N THR A 203 -6.02 7.53 -1.71
CA THR A 203 -5.13 8.07 -0.67
C THR A 203 -4.56 9.42 -1.08
N HIS A 204 -4.04 9.53 -2.30
CA HIS A 204 -3.45 10.76 -2.82
C HIS A 204 -4.46 11.91 -2.94
N ARG A 205 -5.68 11.62 -3.42
CA ARG A 205 -6.76 12.62 -3.47
C ARG A 205 -7.20 13.07 -2.08
N TYR A 206 -7.22 12.19 -1.09
CA TYR A 206 -7.47 12.57 0.31
C TYR A 206 -6.37 13.45 0.88
N HIS A 207 -5.10 13.13 0.59
CA HIS A 207 -3.97 13.99 0.96
C HIS A 207 -4.15 15.40 0.41
N HIS A 208 -4.40 15.59 -0.89
CA HIS A 208 -4.65 16.94 -1.43
C HIS A 208 -5.85 17.65 -0.80
N GLN A 209 -6.95 16.92 -0.59
CA GLN A 209 -8.16 17.51 -0.01
C GLN A 209 -7.97 17.97 1.45
N HIS A 210 -7.06 17.33 2.18
CA HIS A 210 -6.90 17.51 3.62
C HIS A 210 -5.45 17.77 4.03
N CYS A 211 -4.62 18.24 3.10
CA CYS A 211 -3.17 18.28 3.23
C CYS A 211 -2.71 18.92 4.53
N ASP A 212 -1.80 18.25 5.23
CA ASP A 212 -1.20 18.67 6.51
C ASP A 212 -2.18 18.90 7.66
N THR A 213 -3.45 18.51 7.50
CA THR A 213 -4.45 18.49 8.58
C THR A 213 -4.51 17.13 9.27
N ALA A 214 -5.28 17.01 10.35
CA ALA A 214 -5.50 15.74 11.04
C ALA A 214 -6.13 14.65 10.15
N LYS A 215 -6.84 15.04 9.08
CA LYS A 215 -7.49 14.12 8.13
C LYS A 215 -6.60 13.65 6.99
N ASP A 216 -5.40 14.23 6.85
CA ASP A 216 -4.41 13.76 5.89
C ASP A 216 -3.88 12.38 6.33
N PRO A 217 -3.94 11.35 5.44
CA PRO A 217 -3.47 10.02 5.76
C PRO A 217 -2.02 10.00 6.25
N HIS A 218 -1.15 10.83 5.68
CA HIS A 218 0.29 10.82 5.91
C HIS A 218 0.87 12.20 6.24
N THR A 219 0.12 12.99 7.03
CA THR A 219 0.57 14.34 7.41
C THR A 219 1.97 14.35 8.07
N PRO A 220 2.85 15.29 7.67
CA PRO A 220 4.13 15.56 8.32
C PRO A 220 3.96 16.10 9.76
N THR A 221 2.79 16.67 10.11
CA THR A 221 2.51 17.20 11.45
C THR A 221 2.36 16.10 12.50
N GLN A 222 2.39 14.82 12.10
CA GLN A 222 2.49 13.67 13.00
C GLN A 222 3.91 13.08 13.07
N GLY A 223 4.88 13.73 12.43
CA GLY A 223 6.30 13.40 12.49
C GLY A 223 6.87 12.93 11.15
N PHE A 224 8.20 13.08 11.02
CA PHE A 224 8.94 12.65 9.83
C PHE A 224 8.74 11.16 9.51
N TRP A 225 8.94 10.28 10.50
CA TRP A 225 8.80 8.83 10.28
C TRP A 225 7.35 8.40 10.03
N PHE A 226 6.40 9.15 10.59
CA PHE A 226 4.98 8.92 10.31
C PHE A 226 4.67 9.16 8.84
N SER A 227 4.92 10.37 8.34
CA SER A 227 4.71 10.76 6.94
C SER A 227 5.57 9.96 5.95
N HIS A 228 6.77 9.56 6.35
CA HIS A 228 7.69 8.82 5.48
C HIS A 228 7.31 7.34 5.33
N ILE A 229 6.95 6.62 6.40
CA ILE A 229 6.78 5.16 6.31
C ILE A 229 5.58 4.67 7.11
N THR A 230 5.47 5.09 8.38
CA THR A 230 4.67 4.27 9.30
C THR A 230 3.17 4.45 9.15
N TRP A 231 2.71 5.49 8.46
CA TRP A 231 1.30 5.65 8.08
C TRP A 231 0.77 4.44 7.28
N LEU A 232 1.64 3.73 6.56
CA LEU A 232 1.30 2.56 5.72
C LEU A 232 0.87 1.33 6.53
N PHE A 233 1.23 1.26 7.82
CA PHE A 233 1.06 0.06 8.64
C PHE A 233 -0.11 0.16 9.64
N ASP A 234 -0.99 1.14 9.47
CA ASP A 234 -2.16 1.35 10.34
C ASP A 234 -3.40 1.72 9.49
N THR A 235 -3.98 0.70 8.85
CA THR A 235 -5.18 0.85 8.01
C THR A 235 -6.38 1.35 8.82
N ALA A 236 -6.49 0.97 10.10
CA ALA A 236 -7.56 1.45 10.96
C ALA A 236 -7.44 2.97 11.20
N LEU A 237 -6.22 3.50 11.39
CA LEU A 237 -5.98 4.93 11.45
C LEU A 237 -6.32 5.63 10.14
N PHE A 238 -6.02 5.03 8.99
CA PHE A 238 -6.44 5.55 7.69
C PHE A 238 -7.97 5.73 7.61
N TYR A 239 -8.74 4.68 7.92
CA TYR A 239 -10.21 4.77 7.92
C TYR A 239 -10.74 5.76 8.96
N ARG A 240 -10.10 5.88 10.12
CA ARG A 240 -10.47 6.89 11.13
C ARG A 240 -10.30 8.32 10.60
N LYS A 241 -9.21 8.57 9.85
CA LYS A 241 -8.91 9.90 9.29
C LYS A 241 -9.73 10.24 8.06
N CYS A 242 -9.82 9.32 7.11
CA CYS A 242 -10.34 9.57 5.76
C CYS A 242 -11.80 9.11 5.58
N GLY A 243 -12.29 8.22 6.45
CA GLY A 243 -13.60 7.57 6.30
C GLY A 243 -13.62 6.53 5.18
N GLU A 244 -14.81 6.19 4.72
CA GLU A 244 -15.01 5.25 3.60
C GLU A 244 -14.57 5.86 2.27
N PRO A 245 -13.71 5.17 1.48
CA PRO A 245 -13.25 5.63 0.17
C PRO A 245 -14.40 5.99 -0.78
N ASN A 246 -14.55 7.28 -1.10
CA ASN A 246 -15.61 7.78 -1.99
C ASN A 246 -15.11 8.70 -3.11
N ASN A 247 -13.81 8.95 -3.20
CA ASN A 247 -13.21 9.94 -4.08
C ASN A 247 -12.62 9.37 -5.39
N VAL A 248 -12.86 8.09 -5.72
CA VAL A 248 -12.35 7.40 -6.94
C VAL A 248 -13.45 6.80 -7.83
N GLY A 249 -14.67 7.35 -7.76
CA GLY A 249 -15.82 6.85 -8.53
C GLY A 249 -15.65 6.91 -10.05
N ASP A 250 -14.75 7.73 -10.57
CA ASP A 250 -14.36 7.79 -11.99
C ASP A 250 -13.52 6.58 -12.44
N LEU A 251 -12.63 6.10 -11.59
CA LEU A 251 -11.82 4.90 -11.85
C LEU A 251 -12.63 3.63 -11.55
N ALA A 252 -13.40 3.63 -10.46
CA ALA A 252 -14.20 2.48 -10.03
C ALA A 252 -15.29 2.07 -11.06
N LYS A 253 -15.67 2.96 -11.98
CA LYS A 253 -16.57 2.64 -13.10
C LYS A 253 -15.92 1.81 -14.20
N GLN A 254 -14.59 1.69 -14.22
CA GLN A 254 -13.85 1.01 -15.27
C GLN A 254 -13.47 -0.41 -14.81
N PRO A 255 -13.91 -1.49 -15.50
CA PRO A 255 -13.63 -2.87 -15.09
C PRO A 255 -12.14 -3.22 -14.97
N PHE A 256 -11.30 -2.55 -15.77
CA PHE A 256 -9.85 -2.74 -15.76
C PHE A 256 -9.23 -2.52 -14.37
N TYR A 257 -9.64 -1.48 -13.65
CA TYR A 257 -9.08 -1.18 -12.33
C TYR A 257 -9.54 -2.16 -11.25
N TRP A 258 -10.77 -2.68 -11.36
CA TRP A 258 -11.23 -3.77 -10.51
C TRP A 258 -10.49 -5.08 -10.78
N PHE A 259 -10.20 -5.38 -12.06
CA PHE A 259 -9.33 -6.49 -12.40
C PHE A 259 -7.98 -6.34 -11.73
N LEU A 260 -7.27 -5.22 -11.94
CA LEU A 260 -5.97 -4.98 -11.32
C LEU A 260 -5.99 -5.08 -9.80
N ARG A 261 -7.00 -4.50 -9.13
CA ARG A 261 -7.15 -4.59 -7.67
C ARG A 261 -7.32 -6.03 -7.20
N ASN A 262 -8.22 -6.77 -7.85
CA ASN A 262 -8.53 -8.16 -7.45
C ASN A 262 -7.40 -9.14 -7.76
N THR A 263 -6.53 -8.83 -8.72
CA THR A 263 -5.36 -9.65 -9.07
C THR A 263 -4.04 -9.02 -8.67
N TYR A 264 -4.04 -7.94 -7.87
CA TYR A 264 -2.87 -7.12 -7.59
C TYR A 264 -1.63 -7.93 -7.17
N PRO A 265 -1.71 -8.87 -6.19
CA PRO A 265 -0.53 -9.64 -5.78
C PRO A 265 0.09 -10.47 -6.89
N LEU A 266 -0.71 -10.92 -7.87
CA LEU A 266 -0.23 -11.76 -8.97
C LEU A 266 0.69 -11.00 -9.92
N HIS A 267 0.54 -9.69 -10.07
CA HIS A 267 1.29 -8.93 -11.06
C HIS A 267 2.77 -8.72 -10.67
N PRO A 268 3.11 -8.24 -9.45
CA PRO A 268 4.50 -8.20 -8.99
C PRO A 268 5.12 -9.59 -8.83
N LEU A 269 4.33 -10.60 -8.41
CA LEU A 269 4.82 -11.97 -8.32
C LEU A 269 5.18 -12.55 -9.69
N ALA A 270 4.35 -12.30 -10.72
CA ALA A 270 4.65 -12.71 -12.09
C ALA A 270 5.91 -12.02 -12.63
N LEU A 271 6.09 -10.72 -12.35
CA LEU A 271 7.32 -10.01 -12.71
C LEU A 271 8.55 -10.58 -11.99
N GLY A 272 8.43 -10.88 -10.69
CA GLY A 272 9.51 -11.51 -9.92
C GLY A 272 9.89 -12.90 -10.48
N ALA A 273 8.90 -13.73 -10.83
CA ALA A 273 9.12 -15.03 -11.45
C ALA A 273 9.78 -14.90 -12.84
N LEU A 274 9.36 -13.92 -13.64
CA LEU A 274 9.96 -13.63 -14.94
C LEU A 274 11.42 -13.21 -14.79
N LEU A 275 11.73 -12.31 -13.85
CA LEU A 275 13.09 -11.89 -13.56
C LEU A 275 13.98 -13.06 -13.12
N TYR A 276 13.44 -13.94 -12.27
CA TYR A 276 14.13 -15.16 -11.88
C TYR A 276 14.40 -16.08 -13.08
N ALA A 277 13.44 -16.24 -13.98
CA ALA A 277 13.62 -17.05 -15.19
C ALA A 277 14.68 -16.47 -16.15
N ILE A 278 14.79 -15.14 -16.23
CA ILE A 278 15.74 -14.46 -17.12
C ILE A 278 17.17 -14.53 -16.59
N GLY A 279 17.38 -14.31 -15.30
CA GLY A 279 18.74 -14.16 -14.76
C GLY A 279 18.90 -14.60 -13.31
N GLY A 280 17.97 -15.41 -12.81
CA GLY A 280 18.04 -16.02 -11.50
C GLY A 280 17.88 -15.02 -10.35
N PHE A 281 18.39 -15.42 -9.19
CA PHE A 281 18.26 -14.67 -7.95
C PHE A 281 18.81 -13.23 -8.03
N PRO A 282 19.95 -12.92 -8.70
CA PRO A 282 20.42 -11.55 -8.88
C PRO A 282 19.37 -10.61 -9.48
N TYR A 283 18.62 -11.05 -10.49
CA TYR A 283 17.61 -10.23 -11.14
C TYR A 283 16.39 -9.97 -10.24
N VAL A 284 16.07 -10.91 -9.35
CA VAL A 284 15.03 -10.70 -8.32
C VAL A 284 15.52 -9.73 -7.25
N VAL A 285 16.76 -9.89 -6.76
CA VAL A 285 17.34 -8.99 -5.74
C VAL A 285 17.36 -7.55 -6.23
N TRP A 286 17.89 -7.31 -7.44
CA TRP A 286 18.00 -5.96 -7.99
C TRP A 286 16.67 -5.46 -8.55
N GLY A 287 16.00 -6.28 -9.35
CA GLY A 287 14.78 -5.91 -10.06
C GLY A 287 13.55 -5.84 -9.18
N MET A 288 13.45 -6.62 -8.10
CA MET A 288 12.36 -6.52 -7.12
C MET A 288 12.81 -5.86 -5.82
N GLY A 289 13.89 -6.30 -5.18
CA GLY A 289 14.34 -5.72 -3.90
C GLY A 289 14.81 -4.28 -4.03
N VAL A 290 16.02 -4.09 -4.57
CA VAL A 290 16.71 -2.79 -4.63
C VAL A 290 15.84 -1.75 -5.35
N ARG A 291 15.32 -2.08 -6.54
CA ARG A 291 14.49 -1.16 -7.32
C ARG A 291 13.24 -0.70 -6.57
N ILE A 292 12.50 -1.59 -5.93
CA ILE A 292 11.27 -1.23 -5.20
C ILE A 292 11.63 -0.40 -3.97
N VAL A 293 12.66 -0.78 -3.20
CA VAL A 293 13.08 -0.02 -2.01
C VAL A 293 13.56 1.40 -2.38
N CYS A 294 14.39 1.53 -3.43
CA CYS A 294 14.78 2.84 -3.94
C CYS A 294 13.56 3.68 -4.36
N LEU A 295 12.57 3.05 -5.01
CA LEU A 295 11.36 3.75 -5.46
C LEU A 295 10.45 4.15 -4.30
N TYR A 296 10.29 3.27 -3.30
CA TYR A 296 9.57 3.56 -2.06
C TYR A 296 10.12 4.81 -1.40
N HIS A 297 11.41 4.83 -1.08
CA HIS A 297 11.99 5.99 -0.41
C HIS A 297 11.97 7.25 -1.28
N ALA A 298 12.19 7.14 -2.59
CA ALA A 298 12.10 8.30 -3.48
C ALA A 298 10.68 8.94 -3.49
N ILE A 299 9.63 8.13 -3.49
CA ILE A 299 8.25 8.62 -3.46
C ILE A 299 7.83 9.06 -2.06
N TRP A 300 8.20 8.32 -1.01
CA TRP A 300 7.87 8.67 0.37
C TRP A 300 8.60 9.93 0.87
N LEU A 301 9.70 10.31 0.23
CA LEU A 301 10.34 11.60 0.46
C LEU A 301 9.44 12.78 0.03
N LEU A 302 8.47 12.56 -0.87
CA LEU A 302 7.48 13.59 -1.21
C LEU A 302 6.61 13.89 0.02
N ASN A 303 6.09 12.85 0.68
CA ASN A 303 5.23 13.01 1.86
C ASN A 303 5.98 13.64 3.04
N SER A 304 7.27 13.31 3.20
CA SER A 304 8.08 13.77 4.33
C SER A 304 8.95 14.96 3.97
N ALA A 305 10.05 14.75 3.24
CA ALA A 305 11.04 15.79 2.97
C ALA A 305 10.45 16.99 2.23
N CYS A 306 9.58 16.77 1.23
CA CYS A 306 8.93 17.86 0.50
C CYS A 306 7.82 18.56 1.29
N HIS A 307 7.48 18.14 2.51
CA HIS A 307 6.63 18.94 3.42
C HIS A 307 7.41 19.53 4.62
N LEU A 308 8.72 19.32 4.68
CA LEU A 308 9.54 19.70 5.84
C LEU A 308 10.72 20.59 5.48
N TRP A 309 11.33 20.36 4.31
CA TRP A 309 12.56 21.02 3.88
C TRP A 309 12.48 21.47 2.42
N GLY A 310 13.15 22.57 2.12
CA GLY A 310 13.18 23.16 0.78
C GLY A 310 12.69 24.60 0.76
N TYR A 311 12.28 25.07 -0.41
CA TYR A 311 11.78 26.44 -0.60
C TYR A 311 10.33 26.44 -1.06
N GLN A 312 9.60 27.51 -0.75
CA GLN A 312 8.26 27.76 -1.28
C GLN A 312 8.35 28.91 -2.28
N THR A 313 7.85 28.69 -3.49
CA THR A 313 7.68 29.75 -4.50
C THR A 313 6.26 30.31 -4.47
N TRP A 314 5.30 29.51 -4.01
CA TRP A 314 3.88 29.84 -4.02
C TRP A 314 3.30 29.77 -2.61
N LYS A 315 2.42 30.73 -2.29
CA LYS A 315 1.64 30.80 -1.06
C LYS A 315 0.53 29.76 -1.10
N THR A 316 0.84 28.51 -0.74
CA THR A 316 -0.15 27.43 -0.55
C THR A 316 -0.72 27.48 0.87
N ARG A 317 -1.72 26.63 1.16
CA ARG A 317 -2.32 26.52 2.51
C ARG A 317 -1.73 25.35 3.32
N ASP A 318 -0.69 24.75 2.79
CA ASP A 318 0.00 23.55 3.28
C ASP A 318 1.49 23.87 3.49
N LEU A 319 2.23 22.86 3.94
CA LEU A 319 3.65 22.87 4.26
C LEU A 319 4.51 22.38 3.09
N SER A 320 3.93 22.19 1.90
CA SER A 320 4.65 21.70 0.72
C SER A 320 5.81 22.61 0.35
N ARG A 321 6.91 22.02 -0.11
CA ARG A 321 8.19 22.66 -0.43
C ARG A 321 8.80 22.02 -1.66
N ASN A 322 9.41 22.85 -2.48
CA ASN A 322 10.22 22.41 -3.60
C ASN A 322 11.59 21.93 -3.10
N ASN A 323 12.01 20.77 -3.59
CA ASN A 323 13.25 20.12 -3.21
C ASN A 323 13.91 19.47 -4.45
N TRP A 324 15.05 20.03 -4.88
CA TRP A 324 15.70 19.69 -6.14
C TRP A 324 16.29 18.27 -6.18
N TRP A 325 16.84 17.79 -5.06
CA TRP A 325 17.45 16.46 -5.02
C TRP A 325 16.36 15.37 -4.91
N VAL A 326 15.25 15.66 -4.22
CA VAL A 326 14.06 14.79 -4.27
C VAL A 326 13.52 14.77 -5.70
N ALA A 327 13.42 15.92 -6.37
CA ALA A 327 12.94 15.98 -7.76
C ALA A 327 13.79 15.16 -8.74
N LEU A 328 15.12 15.08 -8.52
CA LEU A 328 16.00 14.23 -9.31
C LEU A 328 15.68 12.74 -9.12
N LEU A 329 15.44 12.31 -7.88
CA LEU A 329 15.10 10.92 -7.56
C LEU A 329 13.68 10.56 -8.00
N SER A 330 12.74 11.51 -7.95
CA SER A 330 11.33 11.30 -8.21
C SER A 330 10.88 11.86 -9.56
N PHE A 331 11.78 12.01 -10.53
CA PHE A 331 11.44 12.38 -11.91
C PHE A 331 10.66 13.70 -12.08
N GLY A 332 10.88 14.66 -11.18
CA GLY A 332 10.24 15.97 -11.15
C GLY A 332 9.18 16.17 -10.06
N GLU A 333 8.83 15.13 -9.30
CA GLU A 333 7.78 15.23 -8.26
C GLU A 333 8.21 16.03 -7.03
N GLY A 334 9.52 16.22 -6.82
CA GLY A 334 10.06 17.03 -5.74
C GLY A 334 9.81 18.54 -5.89
N TRP A 335 9.31 19.02 -7.04
CA TRP A 335 8.76 20.38 -7.17
C TRP A 335 7.38 20.48 -6.52
N HIS A 336 7.32 20.10 -5.25
CA HIS A 336 6.08 19.76 -4.56
C HIS A 336 5.24 21.00 -4.20
N ASN A 337 5.87 22.13 -3.86
CA ASN A 337 5.14 23.38 -3.65
C ASN A 337 4.53 23.91 -4.95
N ASN A 338 5.21 23.72 -6.09
CA ASN A 338 4.62 24.04 -7.40
C ASN A 338 3.42 23.15 -7.70
N HIS A 339 3.52 21.86 -7.39
CA HIS A 339 2.45 20.89 -7.57
C HIS A 339 1.22 21.23 -6.71
N HIS A 340 1.39 21.42 -5.40
CA HIS A 340 0.29 21.81 -4.50
C HIS A 340 -0.34 23.16 -4.85
N ALA A 341 0.43 24.11 -5.40
CA ALA A 341 -0.12 25.37 -5.89
C ALA A 341 -1.01 25.20 -7.14
N PHE A 342 -0.68 24.24 -8.01
CA PHE A 342 -1.35 24.02 -9.29
C PHE A 342 -1.56 22.53 -9.57
N GLU A 343 -2.33 21.85 -8.71
CA GLU A 343 -2.47 20.39 -8.70
C GLU A 343 -2.89 19.80 -10.05
N TYR A 344 -3.66 20.55 -10.83
CA TYR A 344 -4.13 20.14 -12.16
C TYR A 344 -3.06 20.23 -13.26
N SER A 345 -1.90 20.82 -12.97
CA SER A 345 -0.84 21.06 -13.95
C SER A 345 -0.20 19.73 -14.36
N ALA A 346 0.11 19.59 -15.65
CA ALA A 346 0.93 18.47 -16.14
C ALA A 346 2.43 18.71 -15.92
N ARG A 347 2.82 19.93 -15.56
CA ARG A 347 4.20 20.39 -15.37
C ARG A 347 4.38 20.86 -13.93
N HIS A 348 5.29 20.22 -13.19
CA HIS A 348 5.60 20.61 -11.81
C HIS A 348 6.84 21.52 -11.75
N GLY A 349 7.83 21.31 -12.63
CA GLY A 349 8.99 22.19 -12.72
C GLY A 349 8.66 23.47 -13.50
N LEU A 350 8.35 24.57 -12.82
CA LEU A 350 7.84 25.81 -13.43
C LEU A 350 8.94 26.80 -13.79
N LYS A 351 10.09 26.76 -13.11
CA LYS A 351 11.28 27.55 -13.45
C LYS A 351 12.14 26.80 -14.49
N TRP A 352 13.00 27.54 -15.20
CA TRP A 352 13.83 26.98 -16.27
C TRP A 352 14.84 25.92 -15.80
N TRP A 353 15.28 26.00 -14.54
CA TRP A 353 16.22 25.07 -13.92
C TRP A 353 15.53 23.93 -13.15
N GLU A 354 14.20 24.00 -12.98
CA GLU A 354 13.42 22.97 -12.30
C GLU A 354 13.17 21.80 -13.26
N VAL A 355 14.16 20.90 -13.34
CA VAL A 355 14.12 19.74 -14.25
C VAL A 355 12.96 18.82 -13.88
N ASP A 356 12.06 18.58 -14.84
CA ASP A 356 10.89 17.74 -14.69
C ASP A 356 10.87 16.67 -15.79
N MET A 357 11.43 15.50 -15.48
CA MET A 357 11.57 14.41 -16.46
C MET A 357 10.21 13.88 -16.93
N THR A 358 9.25 13.78 -16.01
CA THR A 358 7.89 13.32 -16.33
C THR A 358 7.19 14.29 -17.29
N TRP A 359 7.37 15.61 -17.09
CA TRP A 359 6.86 16.62 -18.01
C TRP A 359 7.43 16.47 -19.42
N TYR A 360 8.72 16.16 -19.56
CA TYR A 360 9.31 15.94 -20.88
C TYR A 360 8.70 14.74 -21.60
N VAL A 361 8.34 13.68 -20.87
CA VAL A 361 7.58 12.55 -21.45
C VAL A 361 6.19 13.00 -21.89
N VAL A 362 5.47 13.79 -21.07
CA VAL A 362 4.16 14.35 -21.46
C VAL A 362 4.29 15.22 -22.71
N LYS A 363 5.33 16.05 -22.83
CA LYS A 363 5.60 16.85 -24.03
C LYS A 363 5.81 16.00 -25.27
N VAL A 364 6.53 14.87 -25.16
CA VAL A 364 6.72 13.94 -26.29
C VAL A 364 5.39 13.30 -26.67
N LEU A 365 4.61 12.82 -25.70
CA LEU A 365 3.28 12.25 -25.94
C LEU A 365 2.32 13.26 -26.57
N GLU A 366 2.37 14.52 -26.15
CA GLU A 366 1.60 15.63 -26.71
C GLU A 366 2.01 15.90 -28.17
N ALA A 367 3.32 15.96 -28.43
CA ALA A 367 3.86 16.22 -29.77
C ALA A 367 3.45 15.15 -30.80
N VAL A 368 3.30 13.88 -30.37
CA VAL A 368 2.83 12.79 -31.23
C VAL A 368 1.30 12.61 -31.20
N GLY A 369 0.56 13.49 -30.51
CA GLY A 369 -0.90 13.49 -30.45
C GLY A 369 -1.52 12.41 -29.55
N LEU A 370 -0.73 11.76 -28.70
CA LEU A 370 -1.21 10.75 -27.73
C LEU A 370 -1.67 11.37 -26.41
N ALA A 371 -1.08 12.49 -25.99
CA ALA A 371 -1.58 13.28 -24.87
C ALA A 371 -2.34 14.50 -25.39
N THR A 372 -3.58 14.66 -24.96
CA THR A 372 -4.44 15.80 -25.33
C THR A 372 -4.96 16.51 -24.08
N ASP A 373 -5.50 17.72 -24.24
CA ASP A 373 -6.01 18.53 -23.13
C ASP A 373 -4.98 18.72 -22.00
N VAL A 374 -3.71 18.92 -22.36
CA VAL A 374 -2.62 19.11 -21.41
C VAL A 374 -2.80 20.45 -20.69
N ARG A 375 -2.90 20.39 -19.36
CA ARG A 375 -3.20 21.56 -18.53
C ARG A 375 -1.93 22.15 -17.94
N LEU A 376 -1.87 23.48 -17.90
CA LEU A 376 -0.79 24.27 -17.33
C LEU A 376 -1.37 25.43 -16.52
N PRO A 377 -0.65 25.94 -15.51
CA PRO A 377 -1.11 27.08 -14.74
C PRO A 377 -1.17 28.34 -15.61
N SER A 378 -2.26 29.11 -15.47
CA SER A 378 -2.38 30.40 -16.14
C SER A 378 -1.48 31.44 -15.48
N GLU A 379 -1.05 32.46 -16.22
CA GLU A 379 -0.29 33.58 -15.65
C GLU A 379 -1.03 34.29 -14.51
N LEU A 380 -2.35 34.40 -14.61
CA LEU A 380 -3.19 34.99 -13.55
C LEU A 380 -3.18 34.12 -12.29
N SER A 381 -3.26 32.81 -12.44
CA SER A 381 -3.17 31.87 -11.32
C SER A 381 -1.79 31.96 -10.64
N MET A 382 -0.72 32.03 -11.43
CA MET A 382 0.64 32.21 -10.92
C MET A 382 0.80 33.53 -10.16
N LYS A 383 0.37 34.66 -10.74
CA LYS A 383 0.45 35.98 -10.07
C LYS A 383 -0.32 36.04 -8.75
N ARG A 384 -1.43 35.30 -8.62
CA ARG A 384 -2.23 35.28 -7.38
C ARG A 384 -1.54 34.56 -6.22
N LEU A 385 -0.73 33.54 -6.54
CA LEU A 385 -0.10 32.68 -5.54
C LEU A 385 1.38 33.02 -5.32
N SER A 386 1.97 33.97 -6.05
CA SER A 386 3.39 34.28 -5.90
C SER A 386 3.74 34.69 -4.46
N SER A 387 4.87 34.19 -3.94
CA SER A 387 5.41 34.61 -2.65
C SER A 387 5.69 36.11 -2.57
N ASP A 388 6.00 36.72 -3.71
CA ASP A 388 6.58 38.06 -3.83
C ASP A 388 5.53 39.19 -3.95
N SER A 389 4.24 38.84 -3.88
CA SER A 389 3.11 39.79 -3.93
C SER A 389 2.60 40.21 -2.56
#